data_AF-A0A3M7IWZ4-F1
#
_entry.id   AF-A0A3M7IWZ4-F1
#
_cell.length_a   1.000
_cell.length_b   1.000
_cell.length_c   1.000
_cell.angle_alpha   90.00
_cell.angle_beta   90.00
_cell.angle_gamma   90.00
#
_symmetry.space_group_name_H-M   'P 1'
#
loop_
_entity.id
_entity.type
_entity.pdbx_description
1 polymer ?
#
loop_
_entity_poly.entity_id
_entity_poly.type
_entity_poly.pdbx_seq_one_letter_code
_entity_poly.pdbx_strand_id
1 'polypeptide(L)'
;MQANPFSSAANSYWSFLTNSPPPAKIRRRSSASTREHTADLFDPHEKPDRHSTSGINRATAGDEDGWVPMQEKLQAAWMNQSQRARWIKTGCLVAFALLCLYYITGGSSTASSAASSWTPSGGAASVPNAGSALKGGDTASTFELGTAKCTKSYSKDKPLIQYAIMIDAGSTGSRIHVYRFNNCGPTPELESEAFKMTEKKEGGSGLSSYKGNPEGAARSLDPLLDVAMEKVPEKIKSCTPIAVKATAGLRKVGEEGAATILQAVRNRLETEYPFPVVSADKGGVEVMDGKDEGVYAWITTNYLLGKIGGPDETPTAAVFDLGGGSTQIVFQPTFPKAPEGGMPEHMAEGDHKYELAFGGRKFELYQHSYLGYGLMEARNNLHRVVVEGMAENHPSSTSWTNKPILNPCFLPGTSKQVEVSLGADSPLGTESLTVNMTGPSTSSASSSSSQCRALAEKTLKKDASCALAPCAFNGVHQPSLAKTFAQEDIFLFSYFYDRVQPLGMPESFSLRELKDLTSRVCAGSKSKDWDLFNAIPGAKAELEDRPESCLDLNFMLALLHTGYEIPIDREMRVAKKIKGNELGWCLGASLPLLNGKEGGWECKIKSVA
;
A
#
# COMPACT_ATOMS: atom_id res chain seq x y z
N MET A 1 -17.08 70.26 -16.48
CA MET A 1 -15.71 69.73 -16.51
C MET A 1 -15.76 68.26 -16.13
N GLN A 2 -15.38 67.39 -17.07
CA GLN A 2 -15.17 65.93 -16.92
C GLN A 2 -14.01 65.70 -15.92
N ALA A 3 -13.76 64.55 -15.27
CA ALA A 3 -13.94 63.15 -15.64
C ALA A 3 -13.82 62.20 -14.41
N ASN A 4 -14.38 60.99 -14.53
CA ASN A 4 -13.94 59.70 -13.94
C ASN A 4 -12.94 59.03 -14.94
N PRO A 5 -12.20 57.89 -14.71
CA PRO A 5 -12.48 56.73 -13.83
C PRO A 5 -11.27 55.93 -13.22
N PHE A 6 -11.58 54.85 -12.46
CA PHE A 6 -10.90 53.53 -12.22
C PHE A 6 -9.37 53.32 -12.36
N SER A 7 -8.75 52.62 -11.37
CA SER A 7 -7.76 51.54 -11.63
C SER A 7 -7.51 50.62 -10.43
N SER A 8 -7.48 49.32 -10.73
CA SER A 8 -7.00 48.19 -9.93
C SER A 8 -5.51 48.27 -9.58
N ALA A 9 -5.10 47.67 -8.46
CA ALA A 9 -3.70 47.30 -8.21
C ALA A 9 -3.61 45.85 -7.74
N ALA A 10 -3.16 44.98 -8.66
CA ALA A 10 -2.62 43.67 -8.37
C ALA A 10 -1.17 43.84 -7.93
N ASN A 11 -0.78 43.29 -6.77
CA ASN A 11 0.63 43.22 -6.36
C ASN A 11 1.14 41.79 -6.53
N SER A 12 1.99 41.62 -7.54
CA SER A 12 2.81 40.43 -7.78
C SER A 12 3.98 40.38 -6.78
N TYR A 13 4.14 39.25 -6.08
CA TYR A 13 5.30 38.98 -5.22
C TYR A 13 6.02 37.72 -5.71
N TRP A 14 6.95 37.86 -6.66
CA TRP A 14 8.04 36.91 -6.91
C TRP A 14 9.24 37.67 -7.47
N SER A 15 10.06 38.19 -6.57
CA SER A 15 11.39 38.70 -6.89
C SER A 15 12.27 38.58 -5.66
N PHE A 16 13.50 38.09 -5.88
CA PHE A 16 14.65 38.02 -4.96
C PHE A 16 14.77 36.78 -4.05
N LEU A 17 15.29 35.70 -4.62
CA LEU A 17 16.10 34.70 -3.92
C LEU A 17 17.55 34.83 -4.39
N THR A 18 18.31 35.76 -3.79
CA THR A 18 19.77 35.74 -3.80
C THR A 18 20.26 36.37 -2.49
N ASN A 19 20.73 35.53 -1.55
CA ASN A 19 21.89 35.76 -0.69
C ASN A 19 21.97 34.67 0.38
N SER A 20 22.89 33.71 0.18
CA SER A 20 23.35 32.77 1.22
C SER A 20 24.76 33.21 1.69
N PRO A 21 25.10 33.07 2.98
CA PRO A 21 26.44 33.32 3.51
C PRO A 21 27.41 32.15 3.22
N PRO A 22 28.74 32.33 3.34
CA PRO A 22 29.74 31.50 2.65
C PRO A 22 30.11 30.22 3.42
N PRO A 23 30.48 29.12 2.75
CA PRO A 23 31.03 27.94 3.41
C PRO A 23 32.57 27.97 3.50
N ALA A 24 33.06 27.31 4.55
CA ALA A 24 34.47 27.13 4.87
C ALA A 24 35.21 26.21 3.87
N LYS A 25 36.51 26.48 3.71
CA LYS A 25 37.46 25.90 2.75
C LYS A 25 37.65 24.39 2.93
N ILE A 26 37.48 23.62 1.85
CA ILE A 26 38.09 22.28 1.70
C ILE A 26 38.80 22.17 0.34
N ARG A 27 39.99 21.58 0.40
CA ARG A 27 41.04 21.43 -0.63
C ARG A 27 40.55 20.79 -1.94
N ARG A 28 40.87 21.43 -3.07
CA ARG A 28 40.83 20.85 -4.42
C ARG A 28 42.00 19.87 -4.64
N ARG A 29 41.71 18.71 -5.23
CA ARG A 29 42.63 17.97 -6.11
C ARG A 29 42.06 18.01 -7.53
N SER A 30 42.94 18.26 -8.48
CA SER A 30 42.70 18.58 -9.89
C SER A 30 43.14 17.44 -10.82
N SER A 31 42.33 17.17 -11.84
CA SER A 31 42.70 16.56 -13.14
C SER A 31 41.48 16.76 -14.08
N ALA A 32 41.50 17.74 -15.00
CA ALA A 32 41.88 17.60 -16.42
C ALA A 32 40.85 16.73 -17.19
N SER A 33 40.27 17.09 -18.34
CA SER A 33 40.52 18.13 -19.34
C SER A 33 39.27 18.18 -20.25
N THR A 34 38.77 19.37 -20.55
CA THR A 34 37.75 19.64 -21.59
C THR A 34 38.37 19.60 -22.98
N ARG A 35 37.64 19.11 -23.99
CA ARG A 35 37.94 19.33 -25.40
C ARG A 35 36.64 19.62 -26.15
N GLU A 36 36.46 20.88 -26.55
CA GLU A 36 35.56 21.27 -27.63
C GLU A 36 36.22 20.94 -28.97
N HIS A 37 35.45 20.46 -29.96
CA HIS A 37 35.54 20.85 -31.36
C HIS A 37 34.42 20.21 -32.21
N THR A 38 33.59 21.09 -32.78
CA THR A 38 33.06 21.11 -34.17
C THR A 38 32.43 19.88 -34.84
N ALA A 39 31.14 20.04 -35.15
CA ALA A 39 30.41 19.86 -36.43
C ALA A 39 30.80 18.75 -37.44
N ASP A 40 29.72 18.19 -38.02
CA ASP A 40 29.60 17.39 -39.24
C ASP A 40 30.00 15.91 -39.21
N LEU A 41 29.04 15.05 -38.83
CA LEU A 41 28.94 13.70 -39.37
C LEU A 41 27.47 13.34 -39.68
N PHE A 42 27.23 13.19 -40.98
CA PHE A 42 26.01 12.76 -41.65
C PHE A 42 25.73 11.28 -41.32
N ASP A 43 24.55 10.94 -40.81
CA ASP A 43 24.12 9.56 -40.58
C ASP A 43 23.55 8.96 -41.88
N PRO A 44 24.17 7.90 -42.46
CA PRO A 44 23.69 7.27 -43.70
C PRO A 44 22.38 6.49 -43.56
N HIS A 45 21.74 6.48 -42.38
CA HIS A 45 20.52 5.71 -42.12
C HIS A 45 19.32 6.56 -41.68
N GLU A 46 19.38 7.88 -41.83
CA GLU A 46 18.23 8.76 -41.56
C GLU A 46 17.17 8.63 -42.66
N LYS A 47 15.96 8.17 -42.29
CA LYS A 47 14.82 8.04 -43.21
C LYS A 47 14.14 9.40 -43.42
N PRO A 48 13.75 9.76 -44.66
CA PRO A 48 13.06 11.01 -44.93
C PRO A 48 11.65 11.01 -44.33
N ASP A 49 11.17 12.20 -43.95
CA ASP A 49 9.80 12.57 -43.53
C ASP A 49 9.52 12.80 -42.04
N ARG A 50 10.45 13.43 -41.30
CA ARG A 50 10.14 13.92 -39.93
C ARG A 50 9.74 15.40 -39.80
N HIS A 51 9.79 16.18 -40.87
CA HIS A 51 9.34 17.58 -40.82
C HIS A 51 8.51 17.97 -42.04
N SER A 52 7.19 17.81 -41.93
CA SER A 52 6.22 18.50 -42.79
C SER A 52 5.02 18.94 -41.94
N THR A 53 5.04 20.21 -41.56
CA THR A 53 3.89 21.00 -41.13
C THR A 53 3.61 22.05 -42.20
N SER A 54 2.50 21.93 -42.92
CA SER A 54 1.81 23.01 -43.65
C SER A 54 0.45 22.47 -44.10
N GLY A 55 -0.65 22.88 -43.46
CA GLY A 55 -1.64 23.79 -44.06
C GLY A 55 -2.96 23.02 -44.21
N ILE A 56 -4.09 23.46 -43.68
CA ILE A 56 -5.08 24.26 -44.42
C ILE A 56 -6.03 24.93 -43.39
N ASN A 57 -6.21 26.23 -43.55
CA ASN A 57 -7.23 27.05 -42.89
C ASN A 57 -8.30 27.45 -43.93
N ARG A 58 -9.57 27.38 -43.50
CA ARG A 58 -10.76 28.19 -43.88
C ARG A 58 -11.22 28.33 -45.35
N ALA A 59 -12.44 27.86 -45.64
CA ALA A 59 -13.68 28.64 -45.85
C ALA A 59 -14.74 27.72 -46.53
N THR A 60 -15.95 27.54 -46.01
CA THR A 60 -17.15 28.35 -46.33
C THR A 60 -18.36 27.85 -45.52
N ALA A 61 -19.37 28.73 -45.38
CA ALA A 61 -20.60 28.57 -44.59
C ALA A 61 -21.73 27.82 -45.32
N GLY A 62 -22.71 27.30 -44.57
CA GLY A 62 -24.04 26.92 -45.08
C GLY A 62 -24.74 25.77 -44.34
N ASP A 63 -25.73 26.12 -43.52
CA ASP A 63 -27.02 25.47 -43.14
C ASP A 63 -27.21 23.95 -42.86
N GLU A 64 -27.94 23.75 -41.75
CA GLU A 64 -28.99 22.80 -41.37
C GLU A 64 -28.87 21.26 -41.50
N ASP A 65 -29.28 20.62 -40.39
CA ASP A 65 -29.90 19.30 -40.19
C ASP A 65 -29.22 18.03 -40.76
N GLY A 66 -28.71 17.22 -39.83
CA GLY A 66 -28.30 15.84 -40.13
C GLY A 66 -27.95 15.04 -38.88
N TRP A 67 -28.90 14.21 -38.44
CA TRP A 67 -28.68 13.09 -37.51
C TRP A 67 -27.50 12.21 -37.98
N VAL A 68 -26.47 12.05 -37.14
CA VAL A 68 -25.35 11.14 -37.41
C VAL A 68 -25.59 9.79 -36.68
N PRO A 69 -25.56 8.63 -37.38
CA PRO A 69 -25.82 7.33 -36.76
C PRO A 69 -24.73 6.88 -35.78
N MET A 70 -25.14 6.13 -34.76
CA MET A 70 -24.34 5.53 -33.66
C MET A 70 -23.21 4.56 -34.11
N GLN A 71 -22.94 4.43 -35.42
CA GLN A 71 -21.98 3.49 -35.97
C GLN A 71 -20.58 4.12 -36.20
N GLU A 72 -20.46 5.45 -36.29
CA GLU A 72 -19.17 6.14 -36.42
C GLU A 72 -18.48 6.38 -35.06
N LYS A 73 -19.21 6.40 -33.94
CA LYS A 73 -18.61 6.46 -32.60
C LYS A 73 -17.92 5.16 -32.16
N LEU A 74 -18.16 4.05 -32.87
CA LEU A 74 -17.55 2.74 -32.59
C LEU A 74 -16.29 2.46 -33.43
N GLN A 75 -15.99 3.25 -34.46
CA GLN A 75 -14.80 3.06 -35.30
C GLN A 75 -13.57 3.86 -34.84
N ALA A 76 -13.73 4.85 -33.95
CA ALA A 76 -12.60 5.57 -33.34
C ALA A 76 -11.91 4.80 -32.19
N ALA A 77 -12.40 3.60 -31.83
CA ALA A 77 -11.84 2.74 -30.79
C ALA A 77 -11.03 1.55 -31.34
N TRP A 78 -10.53 1.64 -32.58
CA TRP A 78 -9.84 0.52 -33.25
C TRP A 78 -8.33 0.77 -33.40
N MET A 79 -7.58 -0.19 -32.83
CA MET A 79 -6.12 -0.25 -32.72
C MET A 79 -5.34 0.16 -33.99
N ASN A 80 -4.22 0.84 -33.76
CA ASN A 80 -3.27 1.33 -34.76
C ASN A 80 -2.85 0.20 -35.73
N GLN A 81 -2.86 0.48 -37.04
CA GLN A 81 -2.70 -0.50 -38.13
C GLN A 81 -1.35 -1.27 -38.07
N SER A 82 -0.35 -0.71 -37.39
CA SER A 82 0.97 -1.32 -37.15
C SER A 82 0.97 -2.42 -36.06
N GLN A 83 0.04 -2.39 -35.10
CA GLN A 83 -0.11 -3.43 -34.07
C GLN A 83 -0.83 -4.66 -34.62
N ARG A 84 -1.84 -4.48 -35.47
CA ARG A 84 -2.56 -5.60 -36.14
C ARG A 84 -1.62 -6.50 -36.94
N ALA A 85 -0.67 -5.92 -37.67
CA ALA A 85 0.32 -6.70 -38.43
C ALA A 85 1.30 -7.48 -37.53
N ARG A 86 1.61 -6.99 -36.33
CA ARG A 86 2.45 -7.71 -35.35
C ARG A 86 1.69 -8.86 -34.71
N TRP A 87 0.44 -8.64 -34.29
CA TRP A 87 -0.41 -9.69 -33.72
C TRP A 87 -0.78 -10.78 -34.72
N ILE A 88 -1.00 -10.43 -35.99
CA ILE A 88 -1.25 -11.43 -37.04
C ILE A 88 0.00 -12.27 -37.29
N LYS A 89 1.20 -11.66 -37.36
CA LYS A 89 2.45 -12.41 -37.54
C LYS A 89 2.78 -13.32 -36.36
N THR A 90 2.62 -12.82 -35.13
CA THR A 90 2.79 -13.63 -33.92
C THR A 90 1.73 -14.74 -33.83
N GLY A 91 0.48 -14.44 -34.19
CA GLY A 91 -0.60 -15.41 -34.25
C GLY A 91 -0.36 -16.50 -35.29
N CYS A 92 0.15 -16.17 -36.48
CA CYS A 92 0.53 -17.14 -37.49
C CYS A 92 1.70 -18.03 -37.04
N LEU A 93 2.69 -17.48 -36.33
CA LEU A 93 3.80 -18.26 -35.76
C LEU A 93 3.35 -19.20 -34.65
N VAL A 94 2.47 -18.75 -33.75
CA VAL A 94 1.89 -19.58 -32.70
C VAL A 94 1.00 -20.67 -33.31
N ALA A 95 0.16 -20.32 -34.30
CA ALA A 95 -0.68 -21.29 -34.99
C ALA A 95 0.16 -22.35 -35.72
N PHE A 96 1.24 -21.94 -36.39
CA PHE A 96 2.17 -22.88 -37.03
C PHE A 96 2.87 -23.79 -36.02
N ALA A 97 3.33 -23.25 -34.88
CA ALA A 97 3.93 -24.04 -33.81
C ALA A 97 2.94 -25.06 -33.20
N LEU A 98 1.68 -24.66 -33.02
CA LEU A 98 0.61 -25.53 -32.57
C LEU A 98 0.25 -26.60 -33.61
N LEU A 99 0.30 -26.27 -34.90
CA LEU A 99 0.05 -27.21 -36.00
C LEU A 99 1.18 -28.25 -36.11
N CYS A 100 2.44 -27.83 -35.90
CA CYS A 100 3.58 -28.72 -35.78
C CYS A 100 3.46 -29.62 -34.54
N LEU A 101 3.08 -29.08 -33.37
CA LEU A 101 2.82 -29.86 -32.16
C LEU A 101 1.69 -30.87 -32.36
N TYR A 102 0.61 -30.47 -33.05
CA TYR A 102 -0.51 -31.34 -33.38
C TYR A 102 -0.09 -32.48 -34.32
N TYR A 103 0.77 -32.21 -35.31
CA TYR A 103 1.29 -33.25 -36.20
C TYR A 103 2.29 -34.20 -35.52
N ILE A 104 3.07 -33.71 -34.56
CA ILE A 104 4.03 -34.51 -33.78
C ILE A 104 3.33 -35.36 -32.71
N THR A 105 2.18 -34.90 -32.19
CA THR A 105 1.40 -35.61 -31.16
C THR A 105 0.21 -36.42 -31.72
N GLY A 106 -0.02 -36.34 -33.03
CA GLY A 106 -1.10 -37.04 -33.75
C GLY A 106 -0.79 -38.52 -33.99
N GLY A 107 -0.79 -39.32 -32.93
CA GLY A 107 -0.70 -40.78 -33.00
C GLY A 107 -1.06 -41.43 -31.67
N SER A 108 -2.29 -41.92 -31.57
CA SER A 108 -2.90 -42.76 -30.53
C SER A 108 -3.48 -42.07 -29.27
N SER A 109 -4.78 -42.32 -29.15
CA SER A 109 -5.78 -42.00 -28.12
C SER A 109 -5.51 -42.65 -26.76
N THR A 110 -5.80 -41.92 -25.67
CA THR A 110 -6.94 -42.13 -24.74
C THR A 110 -6.72 -41.31 -23.46
N ALA A 111 -7.55 -40.30 -23.19
CA ALA A 111 -7.87 -39.87 -21.83
C ALA A 111 -9.09 -38.95 -21.86
N SER A 112 -10.16 -39.41 -21.21
CA SER A 112 -11.48 -38.83 -21.19
C SER A 112 -11.51 -37.48 -20.48
N SER A 113 -11.97 -36.45 -21.18
CA SER A 113 -12.46 -35.20 -20.60
C SER A 113 -13.86 -35.40 -20.03
N ALA A 114 -14.08 -35.00 -18.78
CA ALA A 114 -15.40 -34.62 -18.29
C ALA A 114 -15.25 -33.32 -17.49
N ALA A 115 -15.36 -32.20 -18.22
CA ALA A 115 -15.83 -30.95 -17.64
C ALA A 115 -17.37 -31.03 -17.63
N SER A 116 -17.98 -30.84 -16.46
CA SER A 116 -19.41 -30.53 -16.38
C SER A 116 -19.61 -29.28 -15.55
N SER A 117 -20.10 -28.26 -16.26
CA SER A 117 -20.68 -27.01 -15.80
C SER A 117 -21.62 -27.18 -14.60
N TRP A 118 -21.48 -26.29 -13.62
CA TRP A 118 -22.35 -26.22 -12.44
C TRP A 118 -23.39 -25.11 -12.60
N THR A 119 -24.67 -25.49 -12.57
CA THR A 119 -25.82 -24.63 -12.26
C THR A 119 -26.42 -25.13 -10.94
N PRO A 120 -26.77 -24.27 -9.98
CA PRO A 120 -27.19 -24.73 -8.66
C PRO A 120 -28.68 -25.06 -8.65
N SER A 121 -28.99 -26.35 -8.48
CA SER A 121 -30.27 -26.80 -7.91
C SER A 121 -29.97 -27.86 -6.86
N GLY A 122 -30.52 -27.65 -5.66
CA GLY A 122 -30.09 -28.25 -4.40
C GLY A 122 -29.92 -29.77 -4.39
N GLY A 123 -28.86 -30.20 -3.71
CA GLY A 123 -28.55 -31.60 -3.41
C GLY A 123 -27.13 -31.70 -2.85
N ALA A 124 -26.98 -32.25 -1.65
CA ALA A 124 -25.71 -32.39 -0.95
C ALA A 124 -24.65 -33.09 -1.81
N ALA A 125 -23.51 -32.43 -2.03
CA ALA A 125 -22.38 -32.99 -2.77
C ALA A 125 -21.57 -33.94 -1.88
N SER A 126 -21.55 -35.21 -2.25
CA SER A 126 -20.71 -36.25 -1.66
C SER A 126 -19.23 -36.04 -2.01
N VAL A 127 -18.38 -35.87 -1.00
CA VAL A 127 -16.91 -36.00 -1.13
C VAL A 127 -16.54 -37.50 -1.09
N PRO A 128 -15.66 -38.02 -1.96
CA PRO A 128 -15.37 -39.45 -2.01
C PRO A 128 -14.60 -39.93 -0.78
N ASN A 129 -15.11 -41.02 -0.18
CA ASN A 129 -14.41 -41.95 0.72
C ASN A 129 -13.86 -41.44 2.06
N ALA A 130 -14.74 -41.36 3.06
CA ALA A 130 -14.40 -41.63 4.46
C ALA A 130 -14.44 -43.15 4.71
N GLY A 131 -13.36 -43.88 4.37
CA GLY A 131 -13.30 -45.31 4.66
C GLY A 131 -12.21 -46.06 3.92
N SER A 132 -11.02 -46.15 4.51
CA SER A 132 -10.14 -47.33 4.44
C SER A 132 -8.88 -47.10 5.28
N ALA A 133 -8.59 -48.04 6.17
CA ALA A 133 -7.44 -48.01 7.05
C ALA A 133 -6.14 -48.30 6.27
N LEU A 134 -5.24 -47.32 6.20
CA LEU A 134 -3.86 -47.47 5.73
C LEU A 134 -2.92 -46.66 6.64
N LYS A 135 -1.81 -47.28 7.05
CA LYS A 135 -0.88 -46.80 8.10
C LYS A 135 -0.29 -45.41 7.79
N GLY A 136 -0.46 -44.46 8.72
CA GLY A 136 0.29 -43.19 8.86
C GLY A 136 -0.42 -41.93 8.34
N GLY A 137 -0.57 -40.91 9.21
CA GLY A 137 -1.14 -39.57 8.96
C GLY A 137 -2.59 -39.40 9.45
N ASP A 138 -2.94 -38.26 10.06
CA ASP A 138 -4.30 -37.96 10.53
C ASP A 138 -5.25 -37.70 9.34
N THR A 139 -6.37 -38.42 9.32
CA THR A 139 -7.46 -38.26 8.34
C THR A 139 -8.57 -37.38 8.91
N ALA A 140 -9.32 -36.68 8.06
CA ALA A 140 -10.46 -35.88 8.51
C ALA A 140 -11.44 -36.69 9.36
N SER A 141 -11.73 -36.22 10.57
CA SER A 141 -12.71 -36.86 11.47
C SER A 141 -14.15 -36.53 11.11
N THR A 142 -14.38 -35.47 10.32
CA THR A 142 -15.68 -35.05 9.78
C THR A 142 -15.52 -34.43 8.40
N PHE A 143 -16.63 -34.31 7.66
CA PHE A 143 -16.66 -33.61 6.36
C PHE A 143 -16.19 -32.15 6.45
N GLU A 144 -16.58 -31.44 7.52
CA GLU A 144 -16.20 -30.04 7.77
C GLU A 144 -14.69 -29.84 7.98
N LEU A 145 -13.99 -30.91 8.40
CA LEU A 145 -12.55 -30.96 8.61
C LEU A 145 -11.81 -31.67 7.47
N GLY A 146 -12.48 -31.91 6.34
CA GLY A 146 -11.90 -32.44 5.11
C GLY A 146 -11.42 -31.35 4.15
N THR A 147 -10.64 -31.73 3.15
CA THR A 147 -10.25 -30.86 2.02
C THR A 147 -10.26 -31.67 0.72
N ALA A 148 -10.44 -30.97 -0.41
CA ALA A 148 -10.29 -31.55 -1.74
C ALA A 148 -8.81 -31.74 -2.16
N LYS A 149 -7.85 -31.21 -1.40
CA LYS A 149 -6.42 -31.17 -1.76
C LYS A 149 -5.70 -32.48 -1.45
N CYS A 150 -6.00 -33.11 -0.32
CA CYS A 150 -5.43 -34.38 0.09
C CYS A 150 -6.31 -35.06 1.15
N THR A 151 -6.08 -36.35 1.39
CA THR A 151 -6.83 -37.14 2.38
C THR A 151 -6.12 -37.27 3.72
N LYS A 152 -4.83 -36.92 3.78
CA LYS A 152 -3.94 -37.07 4.94
C LYS A 152 -2.99 -35.89 5.04
N SER A 153 -2.72 -35.47 6.26
CA SER A 153 -1.68 -34.46 6.55
C SER A 153 -0.29 -34.94 6.13
N TYR A 154 0.54 -34.00 5.68
CA TYR A 154 1.95 -34.20 5.35
C TYR A 154 2.77 -34.61 6.57
N SER A 155 2.46 -34.03 7.74
CA SER A 155 3.08 -34.40 9.02
C SER A 155 2.09 -35.20 9.88
N LYS A 156 2.59 -36.24 10.55
CA LYS A 156 1.80 -37.05 11.49
C LYS A 156 1.39 -36.28 12.74
N ASP A 157 2.12 -35.22 13.07
CA ASP A 157 1.93 -34.44 14.29
C ASP A 157 0.98 -33.25 14.08
N LYS A 158 0.46 -33.07 12.85
CA LYS A 158 -0.44 -31.97 12.49
C LYS A 158 -1.76 -32.51 11.97
N PRO A 159 -2.91 -31.91 12.37
CA PRO A 159 -4.20 -32.29 11.81
C PRO A 159 -4.27 -31.88 10.33
N LEU A 160 -5.15 -32.53 9.56
CA LEU A 160 -5.32 -32.22 8.13
C LEU A 160 -5.73 -30.75 7.89
N ILE A 161 -6.62 -30.23 8.74
CA ILE A 161 -7.13 -28.86 8.70
C ILE A 161 -6.81 -28.14 10.02
N GLN A 162 -6.39 -26.89 9.92
CA GLN A 162 -6.21 -25.98 11.05
C GLN A 162 -6.87 -24.63 10.78
N TYR A 163 -7.27 -23.96 11.84
CA TYR A 163 -7.74 -22.57 11.78
C TYR A 163 -6.84 -21.70 12.64
N ALA A 164 -6.76 -20.42 12.30
CA ALA A 164 -6.14 -19.40 13.13
C ALA A 164 -6.95 -18.10 13.03
N ILE A 165 -7.12 -17.41 14.16
CA ILE A 165 -7.87 -16.16 14.24
C ILE A 165 -6.90 -15.04 14.59
N MET A 166 -6.90 -13.99 13.77
CA MET A 166 -6.13 -12.78 14.01
C MET A 166 -7.06 -11.58 14.02
N ILE A 167 -6.95 -10.75 15.05
CA ILE A 167 -7.59 -9.43 15.09
C ILE A 167 -6.54 -8.35 14.92
N ASP A 168 -6.67 -7.59 13.84
CA ASP A 168 -5.95 -6.34 13.62
C ASP A 168 -6.71 -5.20 14.28
N ALA A 169 -6.15 -4.64 15.35
CA ALA A 169 -6.67 -3.47 16.03
C ALA A 169 -5.99 -2.19 15.50
N GLY A 170 -6.48 -1.75 14.33
CA GLY A 170 -6.07 -0.53 13.66
C GLY A 170 -6.53 0.76 14.36
N SER A 171 -5.95 1.90 13.96
CA SER A 171 -6.30 3.22 14.52
C SER A 171 -7.70 3.70 14.12
N THR A 172 -8.16 3.37 12.90
CA THR A 172 -9.45 3.82 12.37
C THR A 172 -10.57 2.79 12.54
N GLY A 173 -10.23 1.56 12.88
CA GLY A 173 -11.15 0.43 13.03
C GLY A 173 -10.39 -0.87 13.32
N SER A 174 -11.11 -1.89 13.77
CA SER A 174 -10.59 -3.23 13.99
C SER A 174 -11.10 -4.21 12.94
N ARG A 175 -10.37 -5.30 12.71
CA ARG A 175 -10.62 -6.28 11.64
C ARG A 175 -10.33 -7.67 12.15
N ILE A 176 -11.16 -8.65 11.79
CA ILE A 176 -10.91 -10.06 12.09
C ILE A 176 -10.62 -10.81 10.81
N HIS A 177 -9.65 -11.70 10.92
CA HIS A 177 -9.30 -12.68 9.90
C HIS A 177 -9.43 -14.07 10.53
N VAL A 178 -10.29 -14.89 9.94
CA VAL A 178 -10.44 -16.31 10.29
C VAL A 178 -9.88 -17.12 9.13
N TYR A 179 -8.66 -17.61 9.30
CA TYR A 179 -7.96 -18.37 8.28
C TYR A 179 -8.22 -19.86 8.45
N ARG A 180 -8.38 -20.55 7.32
CA ARG A 180 -8.47 -22.00 7.23
C ARG A 180 -7.33 -22.52 6.38
N PHE A 181 -6.52 -23.41 6.95
CA PHE A 181 -5.36 -24.01 6.29
C PHE A 181 -5.52 -25.51 6.15
N ASN A 182 -4.91 -26.07 5.10
CA ASN A 182 -4.60 -27.49 5.02
C ASN A 182 -3.10 -27.75 5.24
N ASN A 183 -2.79 -28.93 5.75
CA ASN A 183 -1.41 -29.41 5.92
C ASN A 183 -1.06 -30.48 4.87
N CYS A 184 -1.50 -30.33 3.61
CA CYS A 184 -1.21 -31.30 2.56
C CYS A 184 0.26 -31.29 2.08
N GLY A 185 0.97 -30.19 2.35
CA GLY A 185 2.37 -30.00 1.98
C GLY A 185 3.28 -29.70 3.18
N PRO A 186 4.58 -29.46 2.92
CA PRO A 186 5.55 -29.13 3.97
C PRO A 186 5.26 -27.79 4.67
N THR A 187 4.62 -26.87 3.97
CA THR A 187 4.14 -25.58 4.49
C THR A 187 2.61 -25.60 4.46
N PRO A 188 1.91 -25.11 5.50
CA PRO A 188 0.46 -24.99 5.47
C PRO A 188 -0.03 -24.17 4.28
N GLU A 189 -1.04 -24.65 3.56
CA GLU A 189 -1.66 -23.95 2.43
C GLU A 189 -2.98 -23.30 2.88
N LEU A 190 -3.13 -22.00 2.63
CA LEU A 190 -4.35 -21.26 2.92
C LEU A 190 -5.45 -21.68 1.94
N GLU A 191 -6.57 -22.17 2.46
CA GLU A 191 -7.75 -22.54 1.66
C GLU A 191 -8.79 -21.43 1.58
N SER A 192 -8.99 -20.72 2.69
CA SER A 192 -9.97 -19.63 2.73
C SER A 192 -9.72 -18.67 3.88
N GLU A 193 -10.18 -17.45 3.69
CA GLU A 193 -10.23 -16.39 4.69
C GLU A 193 -11.68 -15.92 4.85
N ALA A 194 -12.17 -15.83 6.08
CA ALA A 194 -13.32 -15.00 6.41
C ALA A 194 -12.84 -13.69 7.05
N PHE A 195 -13.36 -12.59 6.53
CA PHE A 195 -12.91 -11.24 6.87
C PHE A 195 -14.09 -10.34 7.24
N LYS A 196 -13.95 -9.55 8.30
CA LYS A 196 -14.91 -8.49 8.67
C LYS A 196 -14.18 -7.33 9.32
N MET A 197 -14.64 -6.11 9.05
CA MET A 197 -14.18 -4.89 9.71
C MET A 197 -15.28 -4.27 10.56
N THR A 198 -14.89 -3.52 11.58
CA THR A 198 -15.80 -2.65 12.31
C THR A 198 -16.39 -1.58 11.40
N GLU A 199 -17.62 -1.18 11.68
CA GLU A 199 -18.26 -0.07 10.97
C GLU A 199 -17.51 1.24 11.24
N LYS A 200 -17.47 2.12 10.23
CA LYS A 200 -16.88 3.46 10.37
C LYS A 200 -17.79 4.31 11.25
N LYS A 201 -17.21 5.02 12.22
CA LYS A 201 -17.90 5.94 13.12
C LYS A 201 -17.12 7.25 13.21
N GLU A 202 -17.84 8.33 13.45
CA GLU A 202 -17.23 9.62 13.79
C GLU A 202 -16.41 9.47 15.09
N GLY A 203 -15.17 9.97 15.10
CA GLY A 203 -14.20 9.71 16.17
C GLY A 203 -13.43 8.37 16.06
N GLY A 204 -13.68 7.57 15.02
CA GLY A 204 -13.01 6.29 14.76
C GLY A 204 -13.66 5.10 15.47
N SER A 205 -13.40 3.88 14.97
CA SER A 205 -13.89 2.63 15.58
C SER A 205 -12.77 1.69 16.02
N GLY A 206 -11.53 2.17 16.04
CA GLY A 206 -10.38 1.42 16.55
C GLY A 206 -10.32 1.43 18.08
N LEU A 207 -9.50 0.56 18.66
CA LEU A 207 -9.33 0.48 20.12
C LEU A 207 -8.90 1.83 20.75
N SER A 208 -8.14 2.64 20.01
CA SER A 208 -7.69 3.96 20.46
C SER A 208 -8.83 4.98 20.66
N SER A 209 -10.00 4.75 20.06
CA SER A 209 -11.18 5.63 20.20
C SER A 209 -11.88 5.48 21.56
N TYR A 210 -11.49 4.48 22.36
CA TYR A 210 -12.10 4.16 23.65
C TYR A 210 -11.24 4.62 24.84
N LYS A 211 -10.53 5.75 24.70
CA LYS A 211 -9.71 6.31 25.79
C LYS A 211 -10.57 6.50 27.04
N GLY A 212 -10.16 5.88 28.14
CA GLY A 212 -10.90 5.91 29.42
C GLY A 212 -12.08 4.92 29.51
N ASN A 213 -12.33 4.08 28.51
CA ASN A 213 -13.36 3.03 28.53
C ASN A 213 -12.83 1.66 28.02
N PRO A 214 -11.95 0.98 28.78
CA PRO A 214 -11.34 -0.30 28.36
C PRO A 214 -12.36 -1.41 28.05
N GLU A 215 -13.43 -1.51 28.84
CA GLU A 215 -14.50 -2.49 28.66
C GLU A 215 -15.31 -2.23 27.38
N GLY A 216 -15.53 -0.95 27.04
CA GLY A 216 -16.13 -0.55 25.76
C GLY A 216 -15.23 -0.92 24.58
N ALA A 217 -13.91 -0.77 24.72
CA ALA A 217 -12.93 -1.19 23.72
C ALA A 217 -13.00 -2.71 23.48
N ALA A 218 -13.04 -3.51 24.55
CA ALA A 218 -13.15 -4.97 24.44
C ALA A 218 -14.47 -5.40 23.77
N ARG A 219 -15.62 -4.83 24.19
CA ARG A 219 -16.92 -5.11 23.58
C ARG A 219 -17.02 -4.69 22.11
N SER A 220 -16.24 -3.71 21.67
CA SER A 220 -16.22 -3.29 20.27
C SER A 220 -15.80 -4.41 19.30
N LEU A 221 -15.11 -5.44 19.80
CA LEU A 221 -14.65 -6.59 19.02
C LEU A 221 -15.70 -7.70 18.91
N ASP A 222 -16.80 -7.66 19.66
CA ASP A 222 -17.82 -8.75 19.64
C ASP A 222 -18.40 -9.02 18.26
N PRO A 223 -18.81 -8.00 17.47
CA PRO A 223 -19.35 -8.24 16.14
C PRO A 223 -18.34 -8.91 15.19
N LEU A 224 -17.05 -8.80 15.49
CA LEU A 224 -15.99 -9.49 14.77
C LEU A 224 -15.86 -10.94 15.26
N LEU A 225 -15.87 -11.15 16.57
CA LEU A 225 -15.77 -12.48 17.18
C LEU A 225 -16.96 -13.38 16.84
N ASP A 226 -18.15 -12.82 16.60
CA ASP A 226 -19.30 -13.53 16.04
C ASP A 226 -18.96 -14.25 14.71
N VAL A 227 -18.11 -13.65 13.88
CA VAL A 227 -17.65 -14.27 12.62
C VAL A 227 -16.79 -15.50 12.91
N ALA A 228 -15.89 -15.43 13.89
CA ALA A 228 -15.11 -16.60 14.28
C ALA A 228 -16.00 -17.72 14.84
N MET A 229 -17.01 -17.36 15.63
CA MET A 229 -17.99 -18.33 16.17
C MET A 229 -18.82 -19.01 15.08
N GLU A 230 -19.14 -18.30 14.00
CA GLU A 230 -19.85 -18.83 12.83
C GLU A 230 -18.94 -19.70 11.95
N LYS A 231 -17.71 -19.26 11.68
CA LYS A 231 -16.84 -19.86 10.66
C LYS A 231 -16.00 -21.02 11.15
N VAL A 232 -15.68 -21.09 12.44
CA VAL A 232 -14.89 -22.20 13.00
C VAL A 232 -15.82 -23.32 13.46
N PRO A 233 -15.65 -24.57 12.99
CA PRO A 233 -16.46 -25.71 13.42
C PRO A 233 -16.38 -25.94 14.93
N GLU A 234 -17.53 -26.25 15.56
CA GLU A 234 -17.68 -26.37 17.01
C GLU A 234 -16.62 -27.26 17.68
N LYS A 235 -16.31 -28.41 17.05
CA LYS A 235 -15.37 -29.41 17.56
C LYS A 235 -13.94 -28.91 17.71
N ILE A 236 -13.55 -27.86 17.00
CA ILE A 236 -12.17 -27.36 16.96
C ILE A 236 -12.02 -25.93 17.46
N LYS A 237 -13.11 -25.28 17.93
CA LYS A 237 -13.04 -23.94 18.52
C LYS A 237 -12.07 -23.88 19.69
N SER A 238 -12.10 -24.88 20.58
CA SER A 238 -11.18 -24.99 21.72
C SER A 238 -9.72 -25.26 21.33
N CYS A 239 -9.45 -25.57 20.06
CA CYS A 239 -8.12 -25.81 19.51
C CYS A 239 -7.77 -24.81 18.38
N THR A 240 -8.50 -23.70 18.26
CA THR A 240 -8.26 -22.67 17.25
C THR A 240 -7.72 -21.42 17.93
N PRO A 241 -6.42 -21.10 17.77
CA PRO A 241 -5.81 -19.96 18.44
C PRO A 241 -6.40 -18.64 18.00
N ILE A 242 -6.47 -17.71 18.95
CA ILE A 242 -6.77 -16.31 18.69
C ILE A 242 -5.66 -15.41 19.22
N ALA A 243 -5.28 -14.42 18.40
CA ALA A 243 -4.40 -13.34 18.78
C ALA A 243 -4.99 -11.98 18.37
N VAL A 244 -4.64 -10.94 19.12
CA VAL A 244 -4.97 -9.54 18.83
C VAL A 244 -3.67 -8.76 18.79
N LYS A 245 -3.44 -8.05 17.69
CA LYS A 245 -2.34 -7.09 17.62
C LYS A 245 -2.89 -5.70 17.35
N ALA A 246 -2.59 -4.77 18.24
CA ALA A 246 -2.82 -3.36 18.03
C ALA A 246 -1.64 -2.72 17.30
N THR A 247 -1.93 -1.74 16.45
CA THR A 247 -0.92 -1.02 15.66
C THR A 247 -0.59 0.34 16.27
N ALA A 248 0.08 1.22 15.50
CA ALA A 248 0.55 2.53 15.95
C ALA A 248 -0.53 3.43 16.60
N GLY A 249 -1.82 3.24 16.28
CA GLY A 249 -2.91 4.03 16.87
C GLY A 249 -3.01 3.89 18.39
N LEU A 250 -2.90 2.67 18.92
CA LEU A 250 -3.05 2.42 20.34
C LEU A 250 -1.87 2.96 21.15
N ARG A 251 -0.66 3.00 20.57
CA ARG A 251 0.54 3.60 21.19
C ARG A 251 0.33 5.05 21.63
N LYS A 252 -0.52 5.78 20.89
CA LYS A 252 -0.81 7.21 21.17
C LYS A 252 -1.73 7.44 22.36
N VAL A 253 -2.38 6.40 22.87
CA VAL A 253 -3.25 6.51 24.06
C VAL A 253 -2.41 6.64 25.34
N GLY A 254 -1.10 6.39 25.26
CA GLY A 254 -0.18 6.29 26.39
C GLY A 254 -0.02 4.84 26.84
N GLU A 255 1.13 4.51 27.42
CA GLU A 255 1.49 3.15 27.80
C GLU A 255 0.47 2.51 28.76
N GLU A 256 0.10 3.23 29.83
CA GLU A 256 -0.90 2.78 30.80
C GLU A 256 -2.29 2.58 30.18
N GLY A 257 -2.72 3.52 29.33
CA GLY A 257 -4.01 3.45 28.64
C GLY A 257 -4.07 2.27 27.66
N ALA A 258 -3.01 2.06 26.88
CA ALA A 258 -2.89 0.93 25.98
C ALA A 258 -2.90 -0.40 26.74
N ALA A 259 -2.12 -0.52 27.81
CA ALA A 259 -2.05 -1.71 28.64
C ALA A 259 -3.42 -2.07 29.25
N THR A 260 -4.15 -1.07 29.78
CA THR A 260 -5.47 -1.29 30.37
C THR A 260 -6.49 -1.77 29.34
N ILE A 261 -6.49 -1.19 28.14
CA ILE A 261 -7.34 -1.63 27.03
C ILE A 261 -7.01 -3.06 26.60
N LEU A 262 -5.73 -3.39 26.41
CA LEU A 262 -5.30 -4.72 26.01
C LEU A 262 -5.62 -5.79 27.08
N GLN A 263 -5.50 -5.44 28.36
CA GLN A 263 -5.90 -6.32 29.45
C GLN A 263 -7.41 -6.61 29.44
N ALA A 264 -8.25 -5.60 29.20
CA ALA A 264 -9.69 -5.80 29.08
C ALA A 264 -10.05 -6.67 27.86
N VAL A 265 -9.38 -6.45 26.72
CA VAL A 265 -9.52 -7.30 25.52
C VAL A 265 -9.14 -8.74 25.84
N ARG A 266 -7.98 -8.96 26.48
CA ARG A 266 -7.53 -10.31 26.85
C ARG A 266 -8.53 -11.01 27.77
N ASN A 267 -8.96 -10.33 28.84
CA ASN A 267 -9.94 -10.87 29.78
C ASN A 267 -11.21 -11.30 29.04
N ARG A 268 -11.76 -10.44 28.18
CA ARG A 268 -12.95 -10.76 27.39
C ARG A 268 -12.78 -11.99 26.49
N LEU A 269 -11.63 -12.13 25.82
CA LEU A 269 -11.34 -13.30 24.99
C LEU A 269 -11.21 -14.59 25.81
N GLU A 270 -10.64 -14.50 27.00
CA GLU A 270 -10.44 -15.65 27.87
C GLU A 270 -11.74 -16.11 28.55
N THR A 271 -12.65 -15.19 28.90
CA THR A 271 -13.89 -15.50 29.63
C THR A 271 -15.10 -15.77 28.74
N GLU A 272 -15.28 -15.02 27.65
CA GLU A 272 -16.50 -15.08 26.85
C GLU A 272 -16.41 -16.02 25.64
N TYR A 273 -15.20 -16.37 25.19
CA TYR A 273 -14.99 -17.10 23.94
C TYR A 273 -14.22 -18.42 24.11
N PRO A 274 -14.56 -19.46 23.32
CA PRO A 274 -13.98 -20.80 23.45
C PRO A 274 -12.56 -20.92 22.88
N PHE A 275 -12.07 -19.90 22.17
CA PHE A 275 -10.76 -19.93 21.50
C PHE A 275 -9.61 -19.82 22.51
N PRO A 276 -8.56 -20.65 22.43
CA PRO A 276 -7.35 -20.45 23.20
C PRO A 276 -6.66 -19.14 22.79
N VAL A 277 -6.50 -18.24 23.76
CA VAL A 277 -5.77 -16.99 23.56
C VAL A 277 -4.29 -17.30 23.64
N VAL A 278 -3.52 -16.84 22.65
CA VAL A 278 -2.06 -16.97 22.66
C VAL A 278 -1.49 -16.37 23.96
N SER A 279 -0.48 -17.01 24.52
CA SER A 279 0.11 -16.64 25.80
C SER A 279 0.69 -15.23 25.78
N ALA A 280 0.78 -14.61 26.96
CA ALA A 280 1.29 -13.25 27.07
C ALA A 280 2.78 -13.13 26.67
N ASP A 281 3.60 -14.14 26.97
CA ASP A 281 5.02 -14.21 26.59
C ASP A 281 5.25 -14.38 25.09
N LYS A 282 4.22 -14.81 24.35
CA LYS A 282 4.20 -14.87 22.88
C LYS A 282 3.40 -13.74 22.24
N GLY A 283 3.02 -12.73 23.03
CA GLY A 283 2.36 -11.54 22.52
C GLY A 283 0.94 -11.77 22.03
N GLY A 284 0.16 -12.65 22.68
CA GLY A 284 -1.17 -12.98 22.17
C GLY A 284 -2.17 -11.83 22.12
N VAL A 285 -2.03 -10.84 23.00
CA VAL A 285 -2.79 -9.58 22.98
C VAL A 285 -1.81 -8.46 23.30
N GLU A 286 -1.32 -7.78 22.27
CA GLU A 286 -0.26 -6.78 22.45
C GLU A 286 -0.31 -5.66 21.40
N VAL A 287 0.53 -4.64 21.59
CA VAL A 287 0.87 -3.70 20.52
C VAL A 287 2.03 -4.31 19.73
N MET A 288 1.80 -4.64 18.47
CA MET A 288 2.85 -5.20 17.60
C MET A 288 3.89 -4.14 17.26
N ASP A 289 5.18 -4.49 17.19
CA ASP A 289 6.24 -3.60 16.72
C ASP A 289 6.05 -3.25 15.23
N GLY A 290 6.37 -2.02 14.83
CA GLY A 290 6.32 -1.63 13.42
C GLY A 290 7.29 -2.44 12.54
N LYS A 291 8.40 -2.92 13.10
CA LYS A 291 9.32 -3.87 12.44
C LYS A 291 8.61 -5.15 12.04
N ASP A 292 7.88 -5.74 12.99
CA ASP A 292 7.16 -7.00 12.78
C ASP A 292 5.96 -6.80 11.82
N GLU A 293 5.27 -5.66 11.91
CA GLU A 293 4.20 -5.29 10.98
C GLU A 293 4.66 -5.38 9.52
N GLY A 294 5.80 -4.75 9.20
CA GLY A 294 6.35 -4.77 7.85
C GLY A 294 6.76 -6.19 7.40
N VAL A 295 7.44 -6.94 8.27
CA VAL A 295 7.95 -8.27 7.93
C VAL A 295 6.81 -9.27 7.74
N TYR A 296 5.78 -9.23 8.58
CA TYR A 296 4.61 -10.07 8.39
C TYR A 296 3.81 -9.70 7.15
N ALA A 297 3.75 -8.42 6.75
CA ALA A 297 3.16 -8.01 5.48
C ALA A 297 3.97 -8.54 4.27
N TRP A 298 5.30 -8.55 4.39
CA TRP A 298 6.18 -9.16 3.40
C TRP A 298 5.98 -10.68 3.28
N ILE A 299 5.87 -11.39 4.42
CA ILE A 299 5.56 -12.83 4.45
C ILE A 299 4.23 -13.09 3.77
N THR A 300 3.16 -12.37 4.14
CA THR A 300 1.83 -12.50 3.55
C THR A 300 1.87 -12.37 2.03
N THR A 301 2.50 -11.30 1.54
CA THR A 301 2.57 -11.00 0.10
C THR A 301 3.29 -12.10 -0.65
N ASN A 302 4.49 -12.46 -0.19
CA ASN A 302 5.31 -13.44 -0.88
C ASN A 302 4.73 -14.86 -0.75
N TYR A 303 4.06 -15.18 0.36
CA TYR A 303 3.35 -16.44 0.54
C TYR A 303 2.18 -16.56 -0.45
N LEU A 304 1.35 -15.52 -0.55
CA LEU A 304 0.20 -15.50 -1.48
C LEU A 304 0.64 -15.51 -2.95
N LEU A 305 1.77 -14.88 -3.28
CA LEU A 305 2.40 -14.95 -4.60
C LEU A 305 3.04 -16.32 -4.89
N GLY A 306 3.21 -17.19 -3.88
CA GLY A 306 3.92 -18.46 -4.00
C GLY A 306 5.44 -18.32 -4.12
N LYS A 307 5.99 -17.16 -3.73
CA LYS A 307 7.43 -16.84 -3.80
C LYS A 307 8.23 -17.38 -2.59
N ILE A 308 7.53 -17.73 -1.51
CA ILE A 308 8.07 -18.38 -0.31
C ILE A 308 7.17 -19.54 0.13
N GLY A 309 7.72 -20.48 0.90
CA GLY A 309 6.98 -21.65 1.40
C GLY A 309 6.95 -22.85 0.44
N GLY A 310 7.31 -22.63 -0.83
CA GLY A 310 7.57 -23.68 -1.82
C GLY A 310 9.06 -24.03 -1.94
N PRO A 311 9.41 -25.08 -2.71
CA PRO A 311 10.80 -25.51 -2.92
C PRO A 311 11.59 -24.53 -3.81
N ASP A 312 10.91 -23.69 -4.59
CA ASP A 312 11.54 -22.84 -5.59
C ASP A 312 12.18 -21.60 -4.97
N GLU A 313 13.36 -21.25 -5.49
CA GLU A 313 14.13 -20.10 -5.07
C GLU A 313 13.83 -18.83 -5.86
N THR A 314 12.56 -18.41 -5.88
CA THR A 314 12.15 -17.24 -6.68
C THR A 314 12.49 -15.90 -6.01
N PRO A 315 12.85 -14.86 -6.78
CA PRO A 315 12.98 -13.49 -6.27
C PRO A 315 11.69 -12.98 -5.64
N THR A 316 11.81 -12.45 -4.43
CA THR A 316 10.71 -11.98 -3.62
C THR A 316 10.23 -10.59 -4.07
N ALA A 317 8.99 -10.24 -3.75
CA ALA A 317 8.47 -8.89 -3.94
C ALA A 317 8.77 -8.02 -2.71
N ALA A 318 8.90 -6.71 -2.93
CA ALA A 318 8.97 -5.72 -1.86
C ALA A 318 7.56 -5.29 -1.43
N VAL A 319 7.45 -4.88 -0.18
CA VAL A 319 6.21 -4.41 0.43
C VAL A 319 6.40 -3.03 1.02
N PHE A 320 5.47 -2.14 0.68
CA PHE A 320 5.36 -0.80 1.22
C PHE A 320 3.94 -0.62 1.75
N ASP A 321 3.81 -0.46 3.05
CA ASP A 321 2.52 -0.34 3.72
C ASP A 321 2.37 1.08 4.26
N LEU A 322 1.38 1.84 3.76
CA LEU A 322 1.07 3.17 4.26
C LEU A 322 -0.12 3.09 5.22
N GLY A 323 0.18 2.95 6.50
CA GLY A 323 -0.80 3.00 7.58
C GLY A 323 -1.20 4.43 7.96
N GLY A 324 -2.00 4.57 9.01
CA GLY A 324 -2.42 5.87 9.54
C GLY A 324 -1.33 6.58 10.33
N GLY A 325 -0.63 5.83 11.19
CA GLY A 325 0.40 6.36 12.12
C GLY A 325 1.85 6.19 11.65
N SER A 326 2.10 5.21 10.78
CA SER A 326 3.44 4.87 10.28
C SER A 326 3.36 4.40 8.83
N THR A 327 4.52 4.31 8.19
CA THR A 327 4.70 3.63 6.90
C THR A 327 5.85 2.63 7.03
N GLN A 328 5.66 1.43 6.49
CA GLN A 328 6.63 0.34 6.53
C GLN A 328 7.19 0.07 5.14
N ILE A 329 8.47 -0.31 5.10
CA ILE A 329 9.16 -0.78 3.89
C ILE A 329 9.90 -2.06 4.24
N VAL A 330 9.68 -3.12 3.44
CA VAL A 330 10.42 -4.38 3.56
C VAL A 330 10.74 -4.94 2.18
N PHE A 331 12.01 -5.28 1.97
CA PHE A 331 12.47 -5.93 0.74
C PHE A 331 13.71 -6.79 1.00
N GLN A 332 13.98 -7.72 0.10
CA GLN A 332 15.19 -8.54 0.11
C GLN A 332 16.18 -7.93 -0.89
N PRO A 333 17.15 -7.10 -0.45
CA PRO A 333 18.15 -6.56 -1.37
C PRO A 333 19.04 -7.67 -1.92
N THR A 334 19.41 -7.51 -3.18
CA THR A 334 20.46 -8.27 -3.83
C THR A 334 21.70 -7.38 -3.97
N PHE A 335 22.87 -7.95 -3.69
CA PHE A 335 24.15 -7.25 -3.80
C PHE A 335 24.97 -7.88 -4.93
N PRO A 336 24.62 -7.61 -6.20
CA PRO A 336 25.41 -8.11 -7.32
C PRO A 336 26.81 -7.51 -7.26
N LYS A 337 27.83 -8.31 -7.59
CA LYS A 337 29.20 -7.81 -7.76
C LYS A 337 29.23 -6.84 -8.94
N ALA A 338 29.15 -5.55 -8.66
CA ALA A 338 29.24 -4.52 -9.69
C ALA A 338 30.67 -4.51 -10.29
N PRO A 339 30.83 -4.54 -11.63
CA PRO A 339 32.14 -4.48 -12.28
C PRO A 339 32.96 -3.22 -11.93
N GLU A 340 32.28 -2.13 -11.56
CA GLU A 340 32.91 -0.82 -11.32
C GLU A 340 33.28 -0.54 -9.86
N GLY A 341 33.01 -1.49 -8.93
CA GLY A 341 33.21 -1.26 -7.50
C GLY A 341 32.24 -0.23 -6.90
N GLY A 342 32.13 -0.21 -5.57
CA GLY A 342 31.33 0.79 -4.84
C GLY A 342 29.92 0.37 -4.40
N MET A 343 29.53 -0.89 -4.60
CA MET A 343 28.36 -1.48 -3.93
C MET A 343 28.80 -2.35 -2.74
N PRO A 344 28.11 -2.31 -1.59
CA PRO A 344 28.35 -3.25 -0.50
C PRO A 344 28.21 -4.70 -1.00
N GLU A 345 29.03 -5.62 -0.49
CA GLU A 345 28.87 -7.05 -0.78
C GLU A 345 27.75 -7.70 0.06
N HIS A 346 27.35 -7.05 1.14
CA HIS A 346 26.35 -7.51 2.09
C HIS A 346 25.58 -6.32 2.69
N MET A 347 24.43 -6.58 3.31
CA MET A 347 23.71 -5.56 4.07
C MET A 347 24.54 -5.15 5.29
N ALA A 348 24.52 -3.86 5.61
CA ALA A 348 25.13 -3.39 6.84
C ALA A 348 24.44 -4.01 8.06
N GLU A 349 25.18 -4.14 9.15
CA GLU A 349 24.61 -4.61 10.41
C GLU A 349 23.80 -3.49 11.10
N GLY A 350 22.71 -3.88 11.76
CA GLY A 350 21.86 -2.98 12.53
C GLY A 350 20.40 -3.43 12.56
N ASP A 351 19.56 -2.66 13.25
CA ASP A 351 18.15 -3.04 13.49
C ASP A 351 17.33 -3.24 12.21
N HIS A 352 17.75 -2.58 11.12
CA HIS A 352 17.14 -2.66 9.79
C HIS A 352 17.34 -4.02 9.12
N LYS A 353 18.34 -4.79 9.51
CA LYS A 353 18.58 -6.14 9.01
C LYS A 353 17.68 -7.12 9.78
N TYR A 354 16.91 -7.93 9.05
CA TYR A 354 16.03 -8.95 9.60
C TYR A 354 16.36 -10.30 8.99
N GLU A 355 16.74 -11.25 9.83
CA GLU A 355 16.95 -12.64 9.41
C GLU A 355 15.66 -13.45 9.60
N LEU A 356 15.12 -13.97 8.51
CA LEU A 356 13.90 -14.76 8.50
C LEU A 356 14.20 -16.18 8.01
N ALA A 357 13.77 -17.20 8.76
CA ALA A 357 13.72 -18.57 8.29
C ALA A 357 12.27 -18.96 8.02
N PHE A 358 11.92 -19.23 6.76
CA PHE A 358 10.56 -19.61 6.37
C PHE A 358 10.56 -20.64 5.25
N GLY A 359 9.76 -21.70 5.39
CA GLY A 359 9.65 -22.75 4.37
C GLY A 359 10.99 -23.44 4.04
N GLY A 360 11.89 -23.58 5.02
CA GLY A 360 13.23 -24.16 4.83
C GLY A 360 14.26 -23.22 4.19
N ARG A 361 13.88 -21.98 3.85
CA ARG A 361 14.77 -20.98 3.25
C ARG A 361 15.09 -19.87 4.25
N LYS A 362 16.30 -19.32 4.15
CA LYS A 362 16.74 -18.15 4.94
C LYS A 362 16.70 -16.91 4.07
N PHE A 363 16.19 -15.83 4.62
CA PHE A 363 16.09 -14.53 3.97
C PHE A 363 16.77 -13.49 4.84
N GLU A 364 17.56 -12.62 4.21
CA GLU A 364 18.07 -11.40 4.81
C GLU A 364 17.25 -10.23 4.24
N LEU A 365 16.38 -9.66 5.06
CA LEU A 365 15.46 -8.60 4.66
C LEU A 365 15.95 -7.27 5.21
N TYR A 366 15.87 -6.23 4.39
CA TYR A 366 15.83 -4.87 4.91
C TYR A 366 14.42 -4.59 5.38
N GLN A 367 14.28 -4.06 6.59
CA GLN A 367 13.02 -3.60 7.13
C GLN A 367 13.19 -2.23 7.78
N HIS A 368 12.18 -1.38 7.65
CA HIS A 368 12.06 -0.20 8.50
C HIS A 368 10.60 0.25 8.65
N SER A 369 10.28 0.82 9.82
CA SER A 369 8.99 1.42 10.12
C SER A 369 9.15 2.89 10.49
N TYR A 370 8.71 3.79 9.61
CA TYR A 370 8.75 5.22 9.84
C TYR A 370 7.53 5.67 10.65
N LEU A 371 7.66 5.63 11.99
CA LEU A 371 6.65 6.19 12.89
C LEU A 371 6.50 7.70 12.68
N GLY A 372 5.28 8.20 12.63
CA GLY A 372 5.02 9.62 12.33
C GLY A 372 4.96 9.94 10.83
N TYR A 373 5.05 8.95 9.95
CA TYR A 373 4.97 9.12 8.49
C TYR A 373 3.82 8.31 7.85
N GLY A 374 2.88 7.81 8.66
CA GLY A 374 1.60 7.32 8.12
C GLY A 374 0.76 8.46 7.55
N LEU A 375 -0.28 8.16 6.77
CA LEU A 375 -1.03 9.19 6.03
C LEU A 375 -1.67 10.25 6.93
N MET A 376 -2.16 9.87 8.12
CA MET A 376 -2.75 10.85 9.05
C MET A 376 -1.67 11.72 9.69
N GLU A 377 -0.51 11.14 9.99
CA GLU A 377 0.64 11.89 10.51
C GLU A 377 1.26 12.80 9.46
N ALA A 378 1.26 12.38 8.20
CA ALA A 378 1.68 13.21 7.09
C ALA A 378 0.85 14.49 6.99
N ARG A 379 -0.47 14.40 7.16
CA ARG A 379 -1.36 15.57 7.27
C ARG A 379 -0.94 16.46 8.43
N ASN A 380 -0.82 15.90 9.63
CA ASN A 380 -0.43 16.65 10.83
C ASN A 380 0.92 17.36 10.66
N ASN A 381 1.93 16.65 10.13
CA ASN A 381 3.26 17.18 9.87
C ASN A 381 3.25 18.29 8.84
N LEU A 382 2.50 18.13 7.75
CA LEU A 382 2.42 19.12 6.68
C LEU A 382 1.69 20.39 7.16
N HIS A 383 0.58 20.22 7.88
CA HIS A 383 -0.15 21.34 8.50
C HIS A 383 0.74 22.09 9.49
N ARG A 384 1.55 21.38 10.29
CA ARG A 384 2.56 21.99 11.16
C ARG A 384 3.59 22.80 10.37
N VAL A 385 4.16 22.24 9.29
CA VAL A 385 5.10 22.96 8.42
C VAL A 385 4.51 24.25 7.85
N VAL A 386 3.22 24.26 7.49
CA VAL A 386 2.52 25.46 7.02
C VAL A 386 2.38 26.49 8.15
N VAL A 387 1.96 26.08 9.35
CA VAL A 387 1.77 26.98 10.50
C VAL A 387 3.10 27.55 11.00
N GLU A 388 4.14 26.73 11.12
CA GLU A 388 5.49 27.18 11.48
C GLU A 388 6.04 28.17 10.46
N GLY A 389 5.88 27.89 9.16
CA GLY A 389 6.27 28.83 8.10
C GLY A 389 5.49 30.15 8.16
N MET A 390 4.22 30.13 8.55
CA MET A 390 3.44 31.36 8.77
C MET A 390 3.96 32.17 9.96
N ALA A 391 4.30 31.48 11.06
CA ALA A 391 4.86 32.09 12.26
C ALA A 391 6.24 32.73 12.00
N GLU A 392 7.11 32.02 11.27
CA GLU A 392 8.44 32.53 10.87
C GLU A 392 8.34 33.79 10.02
N ASN A 393 7.33 33.88 9.13
CA ASN A 393 7.10 35.06 8.29
C ASN A 393 6.41 36.22 9.01
N HIS A 394 5.81 35.97 10.18
CA HIS A 394 5.09 36.98 10.99
C HIS A 394 5.53 36.93 12.46
N PRO A 395 6.81 37.12 12.77
CA PRO A 395 7.36 36.87 14.11
C PRO A 395 6.79 37.80 15.19
N SER A 396 6.23 38.95 14.81
CA SER A 396 5.70 39.96 15.73
C SER A 396 4.18 39.98 15.85
N SER A 397 3.45 39.03 15.23
CA SER A 397 1.99 39.01 15.30
C SER A 397 1.43 37.61 15.19
N THR A 398 0.44 37.30 16.02
CA THR A 398 -0.40 36.11 15.91
C THR A 398 -1.75 36.40 15.24
N SER A 399 -1.99 37.63 14.77
CA SER A 399 -3.30 38.01 14.19
C SER A 399 -3.69 37.22 12.93
N TRP A 400 -2.70 36.61 12.25
CA TRP A 400 -2.91 35.74 11.10
C TRP A 400 -3.62 34.43 11.46
N THR A 401 -3.58 33.97 12.72
CA THR A 401 -4.27 32.75 13.16
C THR A 401 -5.80 32.89 13.09
N ASN A 402 -6.31 34.12 13.20
CA ASN A 402 -7.73 34.44 13.08
C ASN A 402 -8.20 34.59 11.61
N LYS A 403 -7.29 34.46 10.64
CA LYS A 403 -7.60 34.56 9.22
C LYS A 403 -7.41 33.19 8.55
N PRO A 404 -8.16 32.89 7.46
CA PRO A 404 -7.92 31.68 6.69
C PRO A 404 -6.47 31.63 6.19
N ILE A 405 -5.77 30.53 6.49
CA ILE A 405 -4.41 30.29 6.05
C ILE A 405 -4.47 29.58 4.69
N LEU A 406 -3.83 30.16 3.68
CA LEU A 406 -3.72 29.54 2.37
C LEU A 406 -2.82 28.30 2.46
N ASN A 407 -3.37 27.14 2.11
CA ASN A 407 -2.64 25.88 2.04
C ASN A 407 -2.79 25.26 0.64
N PRO A 408 -1.71 25.21 -0.17
CA PRO A 408 -1.77 24.69 -1.55
C PRO A 408 -2.06 23.18 -1.62
N CYS A 409 -2.01 22.46 -0.49
CA CYS A 409 -2.37 21.05 -0.39
C CYS A 409 -3.87 20.78 -0.22
N PHE A 410 -4.67 21.82 0.04
CA PHE A 410 -6.13 21.69 0.04
C PHE A 410 -6.67 21.85 -1.37
N LEU A 411 -7.74 21.12 -1.68
CA LEU A 411 -8.43 21.25 -2.95
C LEU A 411 -8.91 22.70 -3.16
N PRO A 412 -8.79 23.24 -4.39
CA PRO A 412 -9.18 24.62 -4.67
C PRO A 412 -10.61 24.96 -4.22
N GLY A 413 -10.77 26.07 -3.51
CA GLY A 413 -12.05 26.53 -2.98
C GLY A 413 -12.61 25.75 -1.79
N THR A 414 -11.87 24.79 -1.23
CA THR A 414 -12.26 24.08 0.00
C THR A 414 -11.59 24.68 1.23
N SER A 415 -12.24 24.56 2.38
CA SER A 415 -11.71 25.00 3.67
C SER A 415 -12.03 23.99 4.76
N LYS A 416 -11.16 23.88 5.76
CA LYS A 416 -11.36 23.01 6.92
C LYS A 416 -10.69 23.62 8.14
N GLN A 417 -11.38 23.52 9.29
CA GLN A 417 -10.74 23.78 10.57
C GLN A 417 -9.84 22.60 10.92
N VAL A 418 -8.58 22.91 11.22
CA VAL A 418 -7.54 21.94 11.53
C VAL A 418 -6.95 22.30 12.89
N GLU A 419 -6.94 21.33 13.79
CA GLU A 419 -6.13 21.41 15.01
C GLU A 419 -4.70 20.96 14.68
N VAL A 420 -3.73 21.83 14.95
CA VAL A 420 -2.31 21.60 14.68
C VAL A 420 -1.57 21.49 16.00
N SER A 421 -0.97 20.33 16.26
CA SER A 421 -0.08 20.13 17.40
C SER A 421 1.32 20.67 17.08
N LEU A 422 1.78 21.67 17.86
CA LEU A 422 3.02 22.40 17.63
C LEU A 422 4.15 21.98 18.58
N GLY A 423 3.82 21.26 19.66
CA GLY A 423 4.80 20.82 20.66
C GLY A 423 5.15 21.91 21.68
N ALA A 424 5.85 21.51 22.74
CA ALA A 424 6.18 22.38 23.88
C ALA A 424 7.14 23.53 23.51
N ASP A 425 8.01 23.31 22.53
CA ASP A 425 9.02 24.28 22.07
C ASP A 425 8.49 25.22 20.98
N SER A 426 7.16 25.29 20.80
CA SER A 426 6.57 26.09 19.72
C SER A 426 6.89 27.58 19.88
N PRO A 427 7.33 28.27 18.81
CA PRO A 427 7.52 29.71 18.80
C PRO A 427 6.24 30.51 19.12
N LEU A 428 5.07 29.87 19.04
CA LEU A 428 3.76 30.46 19.30
C LEU A 428 3.32 30.35 20.76
N GLY A 429 4.08 29.67 21.62
CA GLY A 429 3.80 29.56 23.06
C GLY A 429 2.57 28.71 23.42
N THR A 430 2.08 27.89 22.48
CA THR A 430 0.92 27.00 22.65
C THR A 430 1.23 25.60 22.14
N GLU A 431 0.78 24.56 22.86
CA GLU A 431 1.00 23.15 22.47
C GLU A 431 0.15 22.72 21.26
N SER A 432 -1.05 23.29 21.11
CA SER A 432 -1.90 23.12 19.92
C SER A 432 -2.55 24.44 19.51
N LEU A 433 -2.86 24.54 18.22
CA LEU A 433 -3.51 25.71 17.61
C LEU A 433 -4.58 25.24 16.62
N THR A 434 -5.80 25.76 16.75
CA THR A 434 -6.85 25.55 15.73
C THR A 434 -6.83 26.69 14.72
N VAL A 435 -6.67 26.34 13.44
CA VAL A 435 -6.67 27.30 12.32
C VAL A 435 -7.62 26.85 11.22
N ASN A 436 -8.17 27.81 10.48
CA ASN A 436 -8.89 27.50 9.26
C ASN A 436 -7.93 27.47 8.07
N MET A 437 -7.71 26.30 7.48
CA MET A 437 -6.89 26.15 6.27
C MET A 437 -7.77 26.16 5.03
N THR A 438 -7.36 26.88 4.00
CA THR A 438 -8.14 27.06 2.77
C THR A 438 -7.27 26.81 1.55
N GLY A 439 -7.80 26.03 0.61
CA GLY A 439 -7.18 25.81 -0.70
C GLY A 439 -7.22 27.08 -1.56
N PRO A 440 -6.36 27.18 -2.59
CA PRO A 440 -6.33 28.35 -3.48
C PRO A 440 -7.68 28.58 -4.19
N SER A 441 -8.01 29.84 -4.47
CA SER A 441 -9.27 30.22 -5.14
C SER A 441 -9.28 29.86 -6.63
N THR A 442 -8.13 29.99 -7.29
CA THR A 442 -7.86 29.58 -8.65
C THR A 442 -6.41 29.09 -8.72
N SER A 443 -6.18 27.84 -9.07
CA SER A 443 -4.84 27.32 -9.29
C SER A 443 -4.73 26.69 -10.66
N SER A 444 -3.55 26.81 -11.28
CA SER A 444 -3.17 25.82 -12.27
C SER A 444 -2.91 24.51 -11.53
N ALA A 445 -3.45 23.40 -12.05
CA ALA A 445 -3.25 22.06 -11.51
C ALA A 445 -1.79 21.78 -11.12
N SER A 446 -0.87 22.23 -11.98
CA SER A 446 0.57 22.04 -11.84
C SER A 446 1.18 22.87 -10.70
N SER A 447 0.75 24.12 -10.50
CA SER A 447 1.34 24.99 -9.47
C SER A 447 0.99 24.53 -8.07
N SER A 448 -0.28 24.21 -7.80
CA SER A 448 -0.72 23.71 -6.48
C SER A 448 -0.10 22.37 -6.15
N SER A 449 -0.08 21.43 -7.11
CA SER A 449 0.59 20.14 -6.89
C SER A 449 2.07 20.33 -6.60
N SER A 450 2.80 21.16 -7.36
CA SER A 450 4.24 21.36 -7.11
C SER A 450 4.54 22.00 -5.76
N GLN A 451 3.72 22.98 -5.34
CA GLN A 451 3.88 23.65 -4.05
C GLN A 451 3.56 22.70 -2.90
N CYS A 452 2.48 21.92 -3.03
CA CYS A 452 2.13 20.93 -2.04
C CYS A 452 3.20 19.83 -1.93
N ARG A 453 3.74 19.37 -3.06
CA ARG A 453 4.84 18.41 -3.08
C ARG A 453 6.08 18.95 -2.38
N ALA A 454 6.44 20.22 -2.60
CA ALA A 454 7.58 20.83 -1.90
C ALA A 454 7.37 20.87 -0.37
N LEU A 455 6.14 21.12 0.09
CA LEU A 455 5.80 21.04 1.53
C LEU A 455 5.92 19.60 2.04
N ALA A 456 5.41 18.62 1.28
CA ALA A 456 5.53 17.20 1.63
C ALA A 456 7.00 16.74 1.70
N GLU A 457 7.83 17.13 0.74
CA GLU A 457 9.27 16.83 0.71
C GLU A 457 10.01 17.46 1.91
N LYS A 458 9.63 18.67 2.33
CA LYS A 458 10.16 19.30 3.55
C LYS A 458 9.91 18.44 4.80
N THR A 459 8.77 17.74 4.87
CA THR A 459 8.46 16.85 6.01
C THR A 459 9.40 15.65 6.12
N LEU A 460 10.01 15.22 5.01
CA LEU A 460 10.88 14.03 4.97
C LEU A 460 12.26 14.28 5.59
N LYS A 461 12.67 15.54 5.81
CA LYS A 461 13.96 15.89 6.42
C LYS A 461 15.15 15.19 5.73
N LYS A 462 15.26 15.31 4.40
CA LYS A 462 16.34 14.69 3.60
C LYS A 462 17.75 15.13 4.03
N ASP A 463 17.87 16.32 4.62
CA ASP A 463 19.15 16.88 5.10
C ASP A 463 19.53 16.41 6.51
N ALA A 464 18.73 15.55 7.14
CA ALA A 464 19.05 15.00 8.46
C ALA A 464 20.36 14.20 8.42
N SER A 465 21.13 14.27 9.51
CA SER A 465 22.42 13.57 9.63
C SER A 465 22.25 12.06 9.36
N CYS A 466 23.04 11.54 8.43
CA CYS A 466 23.01 10.13 8.04
C CYS A 466 24.17 9.39 8.71
N ALA A 467 23.86 8.65 9.79
CA ALA A 467 24.87 7.91 10.54
C ALA A 467 25.44 6.71 9.76
N LEU A 468 24.60 6.07 8.95
CA LEU A 468 24.96 4.92 8.11
C LEU A 468 24.42 5.13 6.69
N ALA A 469 25.31 5.51 5.78
CA ALA A 469 24.96 5.76 4.39
C ALA A 469 24.79 4.46 3.59
N PRO A 470 23.98 4.44 2.51
CA PRO A 470 23.06 5.52 2.10
C PRO A 470 21.82 5.61 3.01
N CYS A 471 21.20 6.79 3.08
CA CYS A 471 19.96 7.02 3.82
C CYS A 471 18.82 7.39 2.88
N ALA A 472 17.61 6.93 3.20
CA ALA A 472 16.39 7.33 2.49
C ALA A 472 15.98 8.75 2.93
N PHE A 473 15.44 8.91 4.12
CA PHE A 473 15.07 10.20 4.68
C PHE A 473 15.09 10.18 6.21
N ASN A 474 15.05 11.35 6.84
CA ASN A 474 15.13 11.51 8.30
C ASN A 474 16.35 10.80 8.94
N GLY A 475 17.47 10.73 8.23
CA GLY A 475 18.71 10.10 8.69
C GLY A 475 18.68 8.57 8.77
N VAL A 476 17.64 7.92 8.21
CA VAL A 476 17.47 6.47 8.28
C VAL A 476 18.19 5.77 7.13
N HIS A 477 19.08 4.84 7.48
CA HIS A 477 19.78 3.97 6.52
C HIS A 477 18.80 3.18 5.65
N GLN A 478 19.04 3.13 4.35
CA GLN A 478 18.31 2.28 3.40
C GLN A 478 19.21 1.88 2.23
N PRO A 479 19.36 0.57 1.93
CA PRO A 479 19.99 0.13 0.69
C PRO A 479 19.30 0.72 -0.55
N SER A 480 20.06 1.14 -1.55
CA SER A 480 19.51 1.78 -2.74
C SER A 480 18.64 0.81 -3.55
N LEU A 481 17.32 1.04 -3.58
CA LEU A 481 16.37 0.22 -4.34
C LEU A 481 16.75 0.12 -5.82
N ALA A 482 17.16 1.22 -6.43
CA ALA A 482 17.57 1.24 -7.84
C ALA A 482 18.78 0.34 -8.15
N LYS A 483 19.60 0.02 -7.13
CA LYS A 483 20.81 -0.80 -7.29
C LYS A 483 20.65 -2.22 -6.74
N THR A 484 19.88 -2.39 -5.67
CA THR A 484 19.74 -3.67 -4.96
C THR A 484 18.38 -4.35 -5.16
N PHE A 485 17.41 -3.66 -5.76
CA PHE A 485 16.04 -4.16 -5.97
C PHE A 485 15.41 -3.56 -7.23
N ALA A 486 16.15 -3.63 -8.34
CA ALA A 486 15.87 -2.86 -9.54
C ALA A 486 14.70 -3.41 -10.38
N GLN A 487 14.41 -4.72 -10.30
CA GLN A 487 13.54 -5.39 -11.29
C GLN A 487 12.28 -6.00 -10.66
N GLU A 488 12.40 -6.54 -9.47
CA GLU A 488 11.38 -7.31 -8.75
C GLU A 488 10.14 -6.48 -8.41
N ASP A 489 8.99 -7.12 -8.21
CA ASP A 489 7.75 -6.38 -7.97
C ASP A 489 7.77 -5.58 -6.67
N ILE A 490 7.24 -4.36 -6.71
CA ILE A 490 6.95 -3.52 -5.55
C ILE A 490 5.44 -3.50 -5.34
N PHE A 491 4.98 -3.92 -4.17
CA PHE A 491 3.57 -3.84 -3.79
C PHE A 491 3.33 -2.73 -2.76
N LEU A 492 2.30 -1.93 -3.03
CA LEU A 492 1.83 -0.83 -2.20
C LEU A 492 0.46 -1.16 -1.60
N PHE A 493 0.31 -1.09 -0.28
CA PHE A 493 -0.92 -1.47 0.43
C PHE A 493 -1.55 -0.32 1.22
N SER A 494 -2.70 -0.64 1.85
CA SER A 494 -3.42 0.26 2.74
C SER A 494 -3.75 1.59 2.07
N TYR A 495 -3.33 2.72 2.64
CA TYR A 495 -3.68 4.02 2.08
C TYR A 495 -3.12 4.27 0.69
N PHE A 496 -2.05 3.57 0.25
CA PHE A 496 -1.64 3.65 -1.15
C PHE A 496 -2.76 3.18 -2.09
N TYR A 497 -3.39 2.05 -1.77
CA TYR A 497 -4.54 1.52 -2.53
C TYR A 497 -5.78 2.41 -2.34
N ASP A 498 -6.13 2.74 -1.10
CA ASP A 498 -7.36 3.48 -0.76
C ASP A 498 -7.41 4.91 -1.32
N ARG A 499 -6.27 5.49 -1.73
CA ARG A 499 -6.22 6.84 -2.33
C ARG A 499 -6.29 6.84 -3.85
N VAL A 500 -5.84 5.78 -4.52
CA VAL A 500 -5.69 5.78 -5.97
C VAL A 500 -6.75 4.93 -6.67
N GLN A 501 -7.15 3.80 -6.08
CA GLN A 501 -8.06 2.87 -6.73
C GLN A 501 -9.47 3.45 -6.93
N PRO A 502 -10.08 4.16 -5.96
CA PRO A 502 -11.36 4.84 -6.18
C PRO A 502 -11.33 5.89 -7.30
N LEU A 503 -10.13 6.36 -7.66
CA LEU A 503 -9.90 7.33 -8.73
C LEU A 503 -9.54 6.68 -10.07
N GLY A 504 -9.71 5.36 -10.19
CA GLY A 504 -9.53 4.60 -11.43
C GLY A 504 -8.07 4.31 -11.82
N MET A 505 -7.12 4.46 -10.89
CA MET A 505 -5.74 4.03 -11.13
C MET A 505 -5.69 2.50 -11.32
N PRO A 506 -5.00 1.99 -12.36
CA PRO A 506 -4.85 0.55 -12.56
C PRO A 506 -4.07 -0.11 -11.41
N GLU A 507 -4.18 -1.43 -11.29
CA GLU A 507 -3.44 -2.20 -10.27
C GLU A 507 -1.93 -2.18 -10.49
N SER A 508 -1.46 -1.96 -11.72
CA SER A 508 -0.04 -1.72 -12.05
C SER A 508 0.07 -0.35 -12.69
N PHE A 509 1.01 0.46 -12.20
CA PHE A 509 1.28 1.80 -12.73
C PHE A 509 2.71 2.24 -12.43
N SER A 510 3.18 3.20 -13.22
CA SER A 510 4.43 3.91 -13.00
C SER A 510 4.26 5.08 -12.02
N LEU A 511 5.32 5.43 -11.29
CA LEU A 511 5.34 6.64 -10.43
C LEU A 511 4.97 7.92 -11.19
N ARG A 512 5.25 7.98 -12.49
CA ARG A 512 4.85 9.07 -13.39
C ARG A 512 3.33 9.17 -13.53
N GLU A 513 2.64 8.05 -13.70
CA GLU A 513 1.18 8.05 -13.77
C GLU A 513 0.55 8.50 -12.44
N LEU A 514 1.13 8.10 -11.30
CA LEU A 514 0.73 8.63 -9.99
C LEU A 514 0.89 10.15 -9.93
N LYS A 515 2.02 10.69 -10.39
CA LYS A 515 2.25 12.14 -10.47
C LYS A 515 1.23 12.86 -11.35
N ASP A 516 0.83 12.25 -12.47
CA ASP A 516 -0.16 12.82 -13.38
C ASP A 516 -1.57 12.78 -12.76
N LEU A 517 -1.93 11.69 -12.06
CA LEU A 517 -3.15 11.61 -11.26
C LEU A 517 -3.18 12.70 -10.18
N THR A 518 -2.08 12.85 -9.41
CA THR A 518 -1.94 13.87 -8.37
C THR A 518 -2.18 15.27 -8.94
N SER A 519 -1.59 15.58 -10.10
CA SER A 519 -1.76 16.87 -10.76
C SER A 519 -3.23 17.15 -11.10
N ARG A 520 -3.94 16.15 -11.66
CA ARG A 520 -5.38 16.26 -11.99
C ARG A 520 -6.24 16.46 -10.76
N VAL A 521 -5.99 15.72 -9.68
CA VAL A 521 -6.73 15.87 -8.42
C VAL A 521 -6.53 17.29 -7.85
N CYS A 522 -5.30 17.77 -7.80
CA CYS A 522 -4.98 19.11 -7.30
C CYS A 522 -5.54 20.27 -8.14
N ALA A 523 -6.02 20.01 -9.36
CA ALA A 523 -6.68 21.00 -10.21
C ALA A 523 -8.05 21.47 -9.65
N GLY A 524 -8.68 20.62 -8.83
CA GLY A 524 -9.99 20.89 -8.23
C GLY A 524 -11.19 20.76 -9.18
N SER A 525 -12.40 20.75 -8.59
CA SER A 525 -13.67 20.45 -9.26
C SER A 525 -14.07 21.39 -10.38
N LYS A 526 -13.51 22.61 -10.40
CA LYS A 526 -13.76 23.61 -11.45
C LYS A 526 -12.85 23.44 -12.67
N SER A 527 -11.84 22.56 -12.62
CA SER A 527 -10.98 22.26 -13.75
C SER A 527 -11.61 21.22 -14.68
N LYS A 528 -11.35 21.34 -15.99
CA LYS A 528 -11.68 20.30 -16.99
C LYS A 528 -10.96 18.98 -16.73
N ASP A 529 -9.84 19.00 -15.99
CA ASP A 529 -9.14 17.77 -15.61
C ASP A 529 -10.03 16.82 -14.79
N TRP A 530 -10.96 17.38 -14.00
CA TRP A 530 -11.90 16.59 -13.21
C TRP A 530 -13.05 15.99 -14.03
N ASP A 531 -13.21 16.37 -15.30
CA ASP A 531 -14.24 15.78 -16.17
C ASP A 531 -13.96 14.29 -16.44
N LEU A 532 -12.70 13.87 -16.35
CA LEU A 532 -12.31 12.47 -16.50
C LEU A 532 -12.80 11.59 -15.36
N PHE A 533 -12.96 12.16 -14.16
CA PHE A 533 -13.54 11.44 -13.02
C PHE A 533 -15.05 11.18 -13.19
N ASN A 534 -15.74 11.84 -14.14
CA ASN A 534 -17.13 11.52 -14.45
C ASN A 534 -17.31 10.09 -14.98
N ALA A 535 -16.28 9.55 -15.65
CA ALA A 535 -16.31 8.19 -16.19
C ALA A 535 -16.09 7.12 -15.11
N ILE A 536 -15.74 7.51 -13.88
CA ILE A 536 -15.38 6.62 -12.79
C ILE A 536 -16.46 6.74 -11.70
N PRO A 537 -17.31 5.72 -11.51
CA PRO A 537 -18.37 5.76 -10.51
C PRO A 537 -17.85 6.09 -9.11
N GLY A 538 -18.42 7.11 -8.48
CA GLY A 538 -18.08 7.51 -7.10
C GLY A 538 -16.79 8.32 -6.95
N ALA A 539 -15.95 8.47 -7.99
CA ALA A 539 -14.67 9.17 -7.88
C ALA A 539 -14.81 10.63 -7.45
N LYS A 540 -15.79 11.36 -8.02
CA LYS A 540 -16.06 12.75 -7.61
C LYS A 540 -16.52 12.86 -6.16
N ALA A 541 -17.45 12.00 -5.74
CA ALA A 541 -17.94 11.99 -4.37
C ALA A 541 -16.81 11.70 -3.36
N GLU A 542 -15.92 10.77 -3.69
CA GLU A 542 -14.73 10.44 -2.87
C GLU A 542 -13.79 11.66 -2.73
N LEU A 543 -13.59 12.43 -3.80
CA LEU A 543 -12.74 13.63 -3.78
C LEU A 543 -13.41 14.81 -3.07
N GLU A 544 -14.70 15.02 -3.27
CA GLU A 544 -15.47 16.13 -2.69
C GLU A 544 -15.64 15.99 -1.18
N ASP A 545 -15.78 14.76 -0.67
CA ASP A 545 -15.79 14.44 0.75
C ASP A 545 -14.43 14.74 1.44
N ARG A 546 -13.36 14.92 0.65
CA ARG A 546 -11.98 14.96 1.16
C ARG A 546 -11.18 16.15 0.62
N PRO A 547 -11.26 17.31 1.29
CA PRO A 547 -10.47 18.50 0.98
C PRO A 547 -8.95 18.26 0.90
N GLU A 548 -8.45 17.23 1.59
CA GLU A 548 -7.03 16.89 1.71
C GLU A 548 -6.55 15.89 0.62
N SER A 549 -7.36 15.57 -0.39
CA SER A 549 -6.98 14.58 -1.43
C SER A 549 -5.70 14.98 -2.19
N CYS A 550 -5.50 16.28 -2.45
CA CYS A 550 -4.28 16.78 -3.06
C CYS A 550 -3.06 16.61 -2.12
N LEU A 551 -3.25 16.80 -0.81
CA LEU A 551 -2.24 16.55 0.22
C LEU A 551 -1.83 15.08 0.19
N ASP A 552 -2.80 14.17 0.32
CA ASP A 552 -2.57 12.73 0.43
C ASP A 552 -1.72 12.21 -0.74
N LEU A 553 -2.08 12.58 -1.96
CA LEU A 553 -1.39 12.11 -3.18
C LEU A 553 -0.01 12.75 -3.37
N ASN A 554 0.19 14.01 -3.00
CA ASN A 554 1.52 14.62 -3.05
C ASN A 554 2.44 14.04 -1.96
N PHE A 555 1.91 13.70 -0.79
CA PHE A 555 2.68 13.00 0.23
C PHE A 555 3.09 11.60 -0.24
N MET A 556 2.18 10.81 -0.80
CA MET A 556 2.51 9.51 -1.40
C MET A 556 3.60 9.62 -2.45
N LEU A 557 3.49 10.61 -3.35
CA LEU A 557 4.51 10.83 -4.39
C LEU A 557 5.86 11.26 -3.79
N ALA A 558 5.87 12.18 -2.83
CA ALA A 558 7.10 12.61 -2.15
C ALA A 558 7.75 11.45 -1.39
N LEU A 559 6.96 10.65 -0.68
CA LEU A 559 7.44 9.49 0.07
C LEU A 559 8.06 8.44 -0.87
N LEU A 560 7.38 8.07 -1.95
CA LEU A 560 7.87 7.05 -2.88
C LEU A 560 9.06 7.54 -3.72
N HIS A 561 8.96 8.73 -4.33
CA HIS A 561 9.98 9.22 -5.25
C HIS A 561 11.16 9.87 -4.54
N THR A 562 10.91 10.79 -3.61
CA THR A 562 11.94 11.60 -2.95
C THR A 562 12.47 10.93 -1.69
N GLY A 563 11.57 10.30 -0.92
CA GLY A 563 11.89 9.57 0.31
C GLY A 563 12.63 8.27 0.02
N TYR A 564 11.94 7.31 -0.62
CA TYR A 564 12.48 5.98 -0.91
C TYR A 564 13.36 5.91 -2.16
N GLU A 565 13.47 7.01 -2.91
CA GLU A 565 14.31 7.12 -4.11
C GLU A 565 13.90 6.15 -5.23
N ILE A 566 12.60 5.87 -5.33
CA ILE A 566 12.06 5.06 -6.43
C ILE A 566 12.11 5.87 -7.73
N PRO A 567 12.71 5.35 -8.82
CA PRO A 567 12.74 6.04 -10.11
C PRO A 567 11.33 6.39 -10.61
N ILE A 568 11.16 7.54 -11.25
CA ILE A 568 9.83 8.03 -11.66
C ILE A 568 9.13 7.10 -12.67
N ASP A 569 9.90 6.34 -13.46
CA ASP A 569 9.39 5.39 -14.46
C ASP A 569 9.32 3.95 -13.92
N ARG A 570 9.54 3.74 -12.61
CA ARG A 570 9.43 2.42 -11.99
C ARG A 570 7.97 2.00 -11.87
N GLU A 571 7.67 0.84 -12.44
CA GLU A 571 6.40 0.14 -12.24
C GLU A 571 6.25 -0.36 -10.81
N MET A 572 5.06 -0.21 -10.26
CA MET A 572 4.65 -0.73 -8.97
C MET A 572 3.22 -1.25 -9.05
N ARG A 573 2.81 -1.99 -8.02
CA ARG A 573 1.49 -2.58 -7.95
C ARG A 573 0.76 -2.12 -6.70
N VAL A 574 -0.51 -1.77 -6.83
CA VAL A 574 -1.43 -1.64 -5.70
C VAL A 574 -2.38 -2.83 -5.70
N ALA A 575 -2.62 -3.40 -4.52
CA ALA A 575 -3.58 -4.48 -4.39
C ALA A 575 -4.22 -4.44 -3.01
N LYS A 576 -5.52 -4.74 -2.96
CA LYS A 576 -6.23 -5.01 -1.71
C LYS A 576 -6.20 -6.49 -1.36
N LYS A 577 -6.22 -7.35 -2.39
CA LYS A 577 -6.25 -8.80 -2.25
C LYS A 577 -5.30 -9.49 -3.22
N ILE A 578 -4.74 -10.62 -2.81
CA ILE A 578 -4.09 -11.57 -3.71
C ILE A 578 -4.80 -12.92 -3.57
N LYS A 579 -5.25 -13.49 -4.71
CA LYS A 579 -6.00 -14.75 -4.76
C LYS A 579 -7.23 -14.77 -3.84
N GLY A 580 -7.91 -13.62 -3.71
CA GLY A 580 -9.12 -13.46 -2.89
C GLY A 580 -8.88 -13.20 -1.39
N ASN A 581 -7.63 -13.21 -0.94
CA ASN A 581 -7.27 -12.98 0.46
C ASN A 581 -6.77 -11.55 0.69
N GLU A 582 -7.15 -10.92 1.79
CA GLU A 582 -6.73 -9.57 2.18
C GLU A 582 -5.21 -9.47 2.30
N LEU A 583 -4.68 -8.35 1.80
CA LEU A 583 -3.27 -7.99 1.97
C LEU A 583 -3.08 -7.16 3.24
N GLY A 584 -1.99 -7.46 3.93
CA GLY A 584 -1.64 -6.88 5.21
C GLY A 584 -0.75 -7.87 5.97
N TRP A 585 -0.47 -7.57 7.22
CA TRP A 585 0.42 -8.38 8.05
C TRP A 585 -0.25 -9.61 8.67
N CYS A 586 -1.58 -9.67 8.73
CA CYS A 586 -2.33 -10.65 9.52
C CYS A 586 -2.05 -12.11 9.15
N LEU A 587 -1.97 -12.45 7.86
CA LEU A 587 -1.74 -13.83 7.42
C LEU A 587 -0.34 -14.29 7.84
N GLY A 588 0.67 -13.47 7.58
CA GLY A 588 2.06 -13.71 7.96
C GLY A 588 2.23 -13.91 9.47
N ALA A 589 1.52 -13.11 10.27
CA ALA A 589 1.50 -13.25 11.73
C ALA A 589 0.71 -14.47 12.23
N SER A 590 -0.20 -15.02 11.40
CA SER A 590 -1.01 -16.20 11.76
C SER A 590 -0.31 -17.52 11.47
N LEU A 591 0.63 -17.57 10.52
CA LEU A 591 1.34 -18.79 10.16
C LEU A 591 2.10 -19.45 11.33
N PRO A 592 2.82 -18.70 12.20
CA PRO A 592 3.45 -19.28 13.40
C PRO A 592 2.44 -19.89 14.39
N LEU A 593 1.20 -19.39 14.41
CA LEU A 593 0.15 -19.91 15.30
C LEU A 593 -0.27 -21.33 14.93
N LEU A 594 0.06 -21.82 13.73
CA LEU A 594 -0.28 -23.18 13.33
C LEU A 594 0.60 -24.24 14.01
N ASN A 595 1.67 -23.86 14.70
CA ASN A 595 2.52 -24.75 15.50
C ASN A 595 2.18 -24.62 16.99
N GLY A 596 1.20 -25.37 17.53
CA GLY A 596 0.64 -25.17 18.88
C GLY A 596 1.63 -24.78 20.00
N LYS A 597 2.57 -25.67 20.36
CA LYS A 597 3.53 -25.40 21.45
C LYS A 597 4.50 -24.26 21.17
N GLU A 598 4.96 -24.12 19.92
CA GLU A 598 5.88 -23.05 19.53
C GLU A 598 5.16 -21.69 19.40
N GLY A 599 3.89 -21.74 19.02
CA GLY A 599 2.99 -20.61 18.82
C GLY A 599 2.33 -20.10 20.10
N GLY A 600 2.63 -20.68 21.26
CA GLY A 600 2.22 -20.14 22.57
C GLY A 600 0.78 -20.42 22.97
N TRP A 601 0.18 -21.51 22.53
CA TRP A 601 -1.19 -21.85 22.91
C TRP A 601 -1.40 -23.35 23.00
N GLU A 602 -2.39 -23.74 23.80
CA GLU A 602 -2.81 -25.13 23.96
C GLU A 602 -4.32 -25.24 23.85
N CYS A 603 -4.81 -26.41 23.42
CA CYS A 603 -6.24 -26.65 23.35
C CYS A 603 -6.89 -26.48 24.73
N LYS A 604 -8.01 -25.73 24.80
CA LYS A 604 -8.90 -25.65 25.97
C LYS A 604 -9.69 -26.96 26.11
N ILE A 605 -9.03 -28.06 26.44
CA ILE A 605 -9.68 -29.35 26.68
C ILE A 605 -10.27 -29.31 28.09
N LYS A 606 -11.60 -29.19 28.21
CA LYS A 606 -12.26 -29.50 29.48
C LYS A 606 -12.10 -30.99 29.72
N SER A 607 -11.40 -31.39 30.78
CA SER A 607 -11.45 -32.78 31.25
C SER A 607 -12.92 -33.11 31.50
N VAL A 608 -13.46 -34.09 30.78
CA VAL A 608 -14.75 -34.68 31.14
C VAL A 608 -14.49 -35.39 32.47
N ALA A 609 -14.99 -34.80 33.55
CA ALA A 609 -14.96 -35.38 34.90
C ALA A 609 -15.95 -36.54 35.00
#